data_AF-A0A2E9LG58-F1
#
_entry.id   AF-A0A2E9LG58-F1
#
_cell.length_a   1.000
_cell.length_b   1.000
_cell.length_c   1.000
_cell.angle_alpha   90.00
_cell.angle_beta   90.00
_cell.angle_gamma   90.00
#
_symmetry.space_group_name_H-M   'P 1'
#
loop_
_entity.id
_entity.type
_entity.pdbx_description
1 polymer ?
#
loop_
_entity_poly.entity_id
_entity_poly.type
_entity_poly.pdbx_seq_one_letter_code
_entity_poly.pdbx_strand_id
1 'polypeptide(L)'
;MKNILSLVVLIGCLFIASQLFVTSGVSTEWSSRQIDLLKSLSLSALPKLEIDPSNSVAEDRAAAEFGHTLFFDVRLSGDNTIACATCHQPKKMFTDGLPLAAGTKVGPRHTPSLVGLAYSPWFYWDGRKDSQWAQALAPLETSHEHNTNRLEIARLIDGDKYYSETYSILFGNLPEIPQSPKGASPAGNIELKNAWDSLNEKQQFLITEVFANVGKALAAYQRKIMPGRGRFDNYVDALDEDRDPAGESLTSEEVAGLALFIGKAQCVTCHNGPLLTNNEFHNTGVLPITGQLPSMGRYDGVRFARADPFNCLGKYSDANPKDCLELTFANDTNDLVGAQKTPTLRNIKETAPYMHGGQLKTLLEVVNHYNEAPVSLLSHNESKPLGLSAAELQRLEAFMNTLSAPLATEEKWLNPP
;
A
#
# COMPACT_ATOMS: atom_id res chain seq x y z
N MET A 1 -44.68 -81.93 10.34
CA MET A 1 -43.33 -81.36 10.46
C MET A 1 -43.25 -80.11 9.58
N LYS A 2 -43.07 -78.93 10.23
CA LYS A 2 -42.43 -77.65 9.82
C LYS A 2 -42.58 -77.17 8.35
N ASN A 3 -42.72 -75.89 8.00
CA ASN A 3 -42.93 -74.58 8.64
C ASN A 3 -43.07 -73.59 7.45
N ILE A 4 -44.11 -72.77 7.44
CA ILE A 4 -44.10 -71.29 7.27
C ILE A 4 -42.86 -70.66 6.59
N LEU A 5 -43.06 -69.91 5.48
CA LEU A 5 -42.56 -68.53 5.34
C LEU A 5 -43.19 -67.80 4.13
N SER A 6 -43.65 -66.58 4.39
CA SER A 6 -44.14 -65.54 3.46
C SER A 6 -43.07 -65.04 2.48
N LEU A 7 -43.46 -64.25 1.46
CA LEU A 7 -43.15 -62.81 1.37
C LEU A 7 -42.98 -62.27 -0.08
N VAL A 8 -43.82 -61.27 -0.41
CA VAL A 8 -43.59 -60.02 -1.18
C VAL A 8 -43.47 -60.04 -2.71
N VAL A 9 -44.46 -59.38 -3.31
CA VAL A 9 -44.46 -58.72 -4.62
C VAL A 9 -43.66 -57.42 -4.53
N LEU A 10 -42.56 -57.31 -5.28
CA LEU A 10 -41.78 -56.08 -5.40
C LEU A 10 -42.29 -55.27 -6.61
N ILE A 11 -43.05 -54.21 -6.37
CA ILE A 11 -43.32 -53.17 -7.38
C ILE A 11 -42.19 -52.15 -7.24
N GLY A 12 -41.32 -52.09 -8.26
CA GLY A 12 -40.24 -51.11 -8.34
C GLY A 12 -40.78 -49.72 -8.67
N CYS A 13 -40.84 -48.84 -7.68
CA CYS A 13 -40.94 -47.39 -7.90
C CYS A 13 -39.54 -46.85 -8.22
N LEU A 14 -39.28 -46.54 -9.49
CA LEU A 14 -38.18 -45.64 -9.88
C LEU A 14 -38.53 -44.22 -9.41
N PHE A 15 -38.00 -43.83 -8.25
CA PHE A 15 -37.89 -42.42 -7.90
C PHE A 15 -36.70 -41.83 -8.67
N ILE A 16 -36.98 -41.14 -9.76
CA ILE A 16 -36.03 -40.19 -10.36
C ILE A 16 -36.00 -38.99 -9.41
N ALA A 17 -35.07 -39.00 -8.46
CA ALA A 17 -34.72 -37.82 -7.70
C ALA A 17 -33.96 -36.88 -8.64
N SER A 18 -34.69 -36.03 -9.37
CA SER A 18 -34.11 -34.85 -9.98
C SER A 18 -33.63 -33.96 -8.84
N GLN A 19 -32.32 -34.00 -8.54
CA GLN A 19 -31.70 -32.94 -7.77
C GLN A 19 -31.81 -31.66 -8.60
N LEU A 20 -32.85 -30.88 -8.30
CA LEU A 20 -32.88 -29.45 -8.59
C LEU A 20 -31.72 -28.86 -7.79
N PHE A 21 -30.54 -28.82 -8.40
CA PHE A 21 -29.55 -27.81 -8.07
C PHE A 21 -30.24 -26.47 -8.35
N VAL A 22 -30.85 -25.90 -7.31
CA VAL A 22 -31.20 -24.50 -7.29
C VAL A 22 -29.87 -23.78 -7.32
N THR A 23 -29.37 -23.51 -8.53
CA THR A 23 -28.44 -22.42 -8.75
C THR A 23 -29.23 -21.20 -8.28
N SER A 24 -29.03 -20.77 -7.04
CA SER A 24 -29.43 -19.44 -6.60
C SER A 24 -28.63 -18.47 -7.45
N GLY A 25 -29.16 -18.18 -8.64
CA GLY A 25 -28.65 -17.14 -9.51
C GLY A 25 -28.71 -15.86 -8.72
N VAL A 26 -27.54 -15.31 -8.40
CA VAL A 26 -27.44 -13.91 -8.00
C VAL A 26 -28.10 -13.13 -9.14
N SER A 27 -29.16 -12.38 -8.85
CA SER A 27 -29.81 -11.55 -9.86
C SER A 27 -28.76 -10.61 -10.45
N THR A 28 -28.55 -10.70 -11.77
CA THR A 28 -27.61 -9.86 -12.52
C THR A 28 -28.10 -8.43 -12.73
N GLU A 29 -29.26 -8.09 -12.19
CA GLU A 29 -29.83 -6.75 -12.24
C GLU A 29 -29.42 -5.96 -11.00
N TRP A 30 -28.55 -4.97 -11.22
CA TRP A 30 -28.18 -4.00 -10.20
C TRP A 30 -29.28 -2.96 -10.02
N SER A 31 -29.63 -2.63 -8.79
CA SER A 31 -30.43 -1.42 -8.52
C SER A 31 -29.64 -0.16 -8.86
N SER A 32 -30.32 0.96 -9.13
CA SER A 32 -29.67 2.26 -9.41
C SER A 32 -28.67 2.65 -8.32
N ARG A 33 -29.01 2.41 -7.05
CA ARG A 33 -28.10 2.67 -5.91
C ARG A 33 -26.84 1.80 -5.95
N GLN A 34 -26.95 0.55 -6.37
CA GLN A 34 -25.79 -0.31 -6.54
C GLN A 34 -24.94 0.16 -7.73
N ILE A 35 -25.55 0.58 -8.83
CA ILE A 35 -24.83 1.16 -9.97
C ILE A 35 -24.04 2.41 -9.53
N ASP A 36 -24.67 3.33 -8.78
CA ASP A 36 -23.98 4.52 -8.24
C ASP A 36 -22.80 4.16 -7.33
N LEU A 37 -22.98 3.15 -6.47
CA LEU A 37 -21.90 2.64 -5.64
C LEU A 37 -20.78 2.07 -6.51
N LEU A 38 -21.08 1.24 -7.51
CA LEU A 38 -20.09 0.68 -8.42
C LEU A 38 -19.33 1.77 -9.18
N LYS A 39 -20.04 2.81 -9.66
CA LYS A 39 -19.43 3.99 -10.28
C LYS A 39 -18.44 4.70 -9.35
N SER A 40 -18.73 4.79 -8.05
CA SER A 40 -17.81 5.36 -7.06
C SER A 40 -16.55 4.52 -6.81
N LEU A 41 -16.58 3.22 -7.10
CA LEU A 41 -15.45 2.31 -6.95
C LEU A 41 -14.54 2.26 -8.19
N SER A 42 -15.05 2.69 -9.36
CA SER A 42 -14.29 2.71 -10.61
C SER A 42 -13.22 3.81 -10.63
N LEU A 43 -12.10 3.56 -11.30
CA LEU A 43 -11.07 4.58 -11.57
C LEU A 43 -11.60 5.76 -12.37
N SER A 44 -12.75 5.63 -13.02
CA SER A 44 -13.48 6.76 -13.64
C SER A 44 -13.83 7.87 -12.64
N ALA A 45 -13.98 7.52 -11.36
CA ALA A 45 -14.28 8.45 -10.29
C ALA A 45 -13.01 8.90 -9.52
N LEU A 46 -11.81 8.46 -9.92
CA LEU A 46 -10.56 8.87 -9.28
C LEU A 46 -10.37 10.38 -9.46
N PRO A 47 -10.33 11.17 -8.38
CA PRO A 47 -10.11 12.61 -8.51
C PRO A 47 -8.71 12.89 -9.05
N LYS A 48 -8.54 14.08 -9.63
CA LYS A 48 -7.20 14.59 -9.91
C LYS A 48 -6.40 14.60 -8.61
N LEU A 49 -5.16 14.11 -8.68
CA LEU A 49 -4.26 14.11 -7.53
C LEU A 49 -4.08 15.55 -7.01
N GLU A 50 -4.33 15.74 -5.72
CA GLU A 50 -4.19 17.04 -5.06
C GLU A 50 -2.72 17.42 -4.91
N ILE A 51 -2.45 18.73 -4.88
CA ILE A 51 -1.11 19.27 -4.64
C ILE A 51 -0.70 18.92 -3.20
N ASP A 52 0.53 18.43 -3.02
CA ASP A 52 1.10 18.20 -1.69
C ASP A 52 1.63 19.53 -1.13
N PRO A 53 1.00 20.13 -0.10
CA PRO A 53 1.44 21.41 0.44
C PRO A 53 2.80 21.32 1.14
N SER A 54 3.21 20.12 1.57
CA SER A 54 4.47 19.90 2.29
C SER A 54 5.68 19.74 1.36
N ASN A 55 5.44 19.66 0.05
CA ASN A 55 6.47 19.48 -0.97
C ASN A 55 6.22 20.39 -2.18
N SER A 56 6.91 21.53 -2.18
CA SER A 56 6.85 22.56 -3.23
C SER A 56 7.22 22.07 -4.63
N VAL A 57 8.01 20.99 -4.74
CA VAL A 57 8.43 20.41 -6.02
C VAL A 57 7.63 19.17 -6.41
N ALA A 58 6.56 18.82 -5.70
CA ALA A 58 5.78 17.60 -5.93
C ALA A 58 5.23 17.46 -7.36
N GLU A 59 4.89 18.59 -8.00
CA GLU A 59 4.37 18.64 -9.37
C GLU A 59 5.45 19.00 -10.41
N ASP A 60 6.67 19.30 -9.98
CA ASP A 60 7.75 19.71 -10.87
C ASP A 60 8.27 18.52 -11.68
N ARG A 61 8.37 18.71 -13.01
CA ARG A 61 8.82 17.66 -13.92
C ARG A 61 10.30 17.32 -13.73
N ALA A 62 11.17 18.31 -13.54
CA ALA A 62 12.59 18.09 -13.31
C ALA A 62 12.82 17.41 -11.96
N ALA A 63 12.01 17.73 -10.93
CA ALA A 63 12.04 17.00 -9.66
C ALA A 63 11.63 15.53 -9.82
N ALA A 64 10.61 15.24 -10.64
CA ALA A 64 10.23 13.86 -10.95
C ALA A 64 11.33 13.12 -11.75
N GLU A 65 12.01 13.78 -12.69
CA GLU A 65 13.14 13.19 -13.43
C GLU A 65 14.36 12.94 -12.51
N PHE A 66 14.63 13.86 -11.59
CA PHE A 66 15.67 13.68 -10.58
C PHE A 66 15.34 12.55 -9.60
N GLY A 67 14.12 12.54 -9.06
CA GLY A 67 13.61 11.47 -8.20
C GLY A 67 13.62 10.11 -8.89
N HIS A 68 13.31 10.06 -10.19
CA HIS A 68 13.39 8.84 -10.99
C HIS A 68 14.82 8.33 -11.04
N THR A 69 15.80 9.21 -11.29
CA THR A 69 17.22 8.84 -11.28
C THR A 69 17.66 8.29 -9.93
N LEU A 70 17.31 8.98 -8.84
CA LEU A 70 17.60 8.56 -7.47
C LEU A 70 16.96 7.20 -7.14
N PHE A 71 15.72 6.96 -7.57
CA PHE A 71 14.98 5.73 -7.28
C PHE A 71 15.67 4.46 -7.80
N PHE A 72 16.43 4.57 -8.90
CA PHE A 72 17.19 3.47 -9.51
C PHE A 72 18.68 3.47 -9.13
N ASP A 73 19.16 4.45 -8.36
CA ASP A 73 20.59 4.57 -8.02
C ASP A 73 20.96 3.75 -6.78
N VAL A 74 21.78 2.72 -7.00
CA VAL A 74 22.29 1.86 -5.91
C VAL A 74 23.22 2.60 -4.95
N ARG A 75 23.81 3.74 -5.36
CA ARG A 75 24.70 4.56 -4.52
C ARG A 75 23.99 5.21 -3.33
N LEU A 76 22.65 5.16 -3.29
CA LEU A 76 21.87 5.55 -2.12
C LEU A 76 21.96 4.56 -0.95
N SER A 77 22.53 3.38 -1.16
CA SER A 77 22.80 2.41 -0.09
C SER A 77 24.24 2.49 0.38
N GLY A 78 24.47 2.23 1.67
CA GLY A 78 25.80 2.33 2.28
C GLY A 78 26.83 1.35 1.72
N ASP A 79 26.39 0.28 1.03
CA ASP A 79 27.26 -0.68 0.34
C ASP A 79 27.20 -0.60 -1.20
N ASN A 80 26.46 0.39 -1.74
CA ASN A 80 26.25 0.60 -3.18
C ASN A 80 25.60 -0.58 -3.92
N THR A 81 24.78 -1.40 -3.25
CA THR A 81 24.11 -2.56 -3.88
C THR A 81 22.60 -2.47 -3.97
N ILE A 82 21.97 -1.58 -3.21
CA ILE A 82 20.51 -1.46 -3.09
C ILE A 82 20.03 -0.09 -3.57
N ALA A 83 19.05 -0.11 -4.49
CA ALA A 83 18.27 1.06 -4.88
C ALA A 83 16.82 0.89 -4.39
N CYS A 84 16.01 1.95 -4.44
CA CYS A 84 14.58 1.84 -4.15
C CYS A 84 13.91 0.81 -5.08
N ALA A 85 14.31 0.80 -6.37
CA ALA A 85 13.85 -0.14 -7.38
C ALA A 85 14.23 -1.61 -7.12
N THR A 86 15.20 -1.90 -6.23
CA THR A 86 15.53 -3.27 -5.83
C THR A 86 14.34 -3.93 -5.14
N CYS A 87 13.71 -3.21 -4.22
CA CYS A 87 12.52 -3.68 -3.49
C CYS A 87 11.21 -3.30 -4.19
N HIS A 88 11.17 -2.17 -4.89
CA HIS A 88 9.95 -1.67 -5.55
C HIS A 88 10.06 -1.80 -7.07
N GLN A 89 9.87 -3.02 -7.58
CA GLN A 89 10.12 -3.35 -8.99
C GLN A 89 8.91 -2.98 -9.87
N PRO A 90 9.07 -2.15 -10.92
CA PRO A 90 7.96 -1.75 -11.79
C PRO A 90 7.17 -2.93 -12.38
N LYS A 91 7.87 -3.99 -12.80
CA LYS A 91 7.27 -5.22 -13.36
C LYS A 91 6.44 -6.04 -12.37
N LYS A 92 6.54 -5.75 -11.07
CA LYS A 92 5.80 -6.42 -9.99
C LYS A 92 4.92 -5.43 -9.23
N MET A 93 4.35 -4.46 -9.94
CA MET A 93 3.50 -3.43 -9.35
C MET A 93 4.18 -2.70 -8.20
N PHE A 94 5.48 -2.40 -8.36
CA PHE A 94 6.31 -1.75 -7.34
C PHE A 94 6.39 -2.51 -6.01
N THR A 95 6.38 -3.84 -6.08
CA THR A 95 6.76 -4.76 -4.99
C THR A 95 8.03 -5.55 -5.38
N ASP A 96 8.50 -6.45 -4.53
CA ASP A 96 9.59 -7.39 -4.83
C ASP A 96 9.10 -8.83 -5.05
N GLY A 97 7.85 -9.13 -4.74
CA GLY A 97 7.26 -10.48 -4.76
C GLY A 97 7.90 -11.44 -3.76
N LEU A 98 8.56 -10.93 -2.71
CA LEU A 98 9.20 -11.72 -1.68
C LEU A 98 8.35 -11.79 -0.40
N PRO A 99 8.43 -12.89 0.37
CA PRO A 99 7.79 -12.97 1.67
C PRO A 99 8.23 -11.86 2.64
N LEU A 100 9.51 -11.52 2.60
CA LEU A 100 10.15 -10.47 3.39
C LEU A 100 11.06 -9.66 2.48
N ALA A 101 11.11 -8.35 2.71
CA ALA A 101 11.94 -7.43 1.96
C ALA A 101 13.42 -7.80 2.09
N ALA A 102 14.16 -7.70 0.98
CA ALA A 102 15.58 -7.97 0.92
C ALA A 102 16.34 -6.72 0.47
N GLY A 103 16.81 -5.93 1.43
CA GLY A 103 17.73 -4.82 1.20
C GLY A 103 19.18 -5.27 1.42
N THR A 104 19.96 -4.44 2.11
CA THR A 104 21.31 -4.82 2.56
C THR A 104 21.28 -6.02 3.51
N LYS A 105 20.13 -6.27 4.15
CA LYS A 105 19.79 -7.49 4.90
C LYS A 105 18.32 -7.84 4.67
N VAL A 106 17.90 -9.03 5.11
CA VAL A 106 16.48 -9.39 5.13
C VAL A 106 15.78 -8.62 6.25
N GLY A 107 14.71 -7.91 5.90
CA GLY A 107 13.87 -7.16 6.81
C GLY A 107 12.75 -7.99 7.46
N PRO A 108 12.05 -7.41 8.45
CA PRO A 108 11.01 -8.12 9.20
C PRO A 108 9.62 -8.06 8.55
N ARG A 109 9.46 -7.39 7.40
CA ARG A 109 8.17 -7.17 6.73
C ARG A 109 8.30 -7.36 5.22
N HIS A 110 7.19 -7.67 4.55
CA HIS A 110 7.13 -7.67 3.09
C HIS A 110 7.15 -6.24 2.53
N THR A 111 7.53 -6.09 1.26
CA THR A 111 7.51 -4.80 0.57
C THR A 111 6.10 -4.47 0.04
N PRO A 112 5.47 -3.36 0.47
CA PRO A 112 4.17 -2.95 -0.08
C PRO A 112 4.30 -2.33 -1.47
N SER A 113 3.22 -2.36 -2.25
CA SER A 113 3.16 -1.67 -3.54
C SER A 113 3.19 -0.15 -3.36
N LEU A 114 3.83 0.55 -4.30
CA LEU A 114 3.80 2.03 -4.39
C LEU A 114 2.72 2.55 -5.35
N VAL A 115 1.95 1.67 -5.99
CA VAL A 115 0.98 2.07 -7.03
C VAL A 115 -0.17 2.86 -6.43
N GLY A 116 -0.37 4.09 -6.92
CA GLY A 116 -1.42 4.99 -6.43
C GLY A 116 -1.17 5.52 -5.02
N LEU A 117 0.01 5.29 -4.44
CA LEU A 117 0.34 5.64 -3.05
C LEU A 117 0.21 7.14 -2.79
N ALA A 118 0.32 7.96 -3.84
CA ALA A 118 0.19 9.40 -3.75
C ALA A 118 -1.17 9.92 -3.26
N TYR A 119 -2.22 9.10 -3.35
CA TYR A 119 -3.55 9.43 -2.81
C TYR A 119 -3.71 9.09 -1.33
N SER A 120 -2.71 8.50 -0.69
CA SER A 120 -2.78 8.13 0.72
C SER A 120 -2.32 9.30 1.59
N PRO A 121 -3.08 9.71 2.62
CA PRO A 121 -2.62 10.71 3.59
C PRO A 121 -1.62 10.14 4.62
N TRP A 122 -1.54 8.82 4.72
CA TRP A 122 -0.70 8.13 5.71
C TRP A 122 0.12 7.02 5.05
N PHE A 123 1.39 6.91 5.40
CA PHE A 123 2.31 5.95 4.79
C PHE A 123 2.83 4.94 5.82
N TYR A 124 3.24 3.76 5.32
CA TYR A 124 3.38 2.51 6.08
C TYR A 124 2.05 1.96 6.62
N TRP A 125 2.10 0.73 7.12
CA TRP A 125 0.95 0.02 7.69
C TRP A 125 0.43 0.65 8.99
N ASP A 126 1.30 1.31 9.75
CA ASP A 126 0.98 1.99 11.01
C ASP A 126 0.71 3.49 10.82
N GLY A 127 0.93 4.04 9.61
CA GLY A 127 0.74 5.46 9.35
C GLY A 127 1.79 6.33 10.04
N ARG A 128 3.00 5.82 10.29
CA ARG A 128 4.06 6.57 10.99
C ARG A 128 4.69 7.72 10.20
N LYS A 129 4.23 7.93 8.97
CA LYS A 129 4.62 9.04 8.10
C LYS A 129 3.36 9.64 7.51
N ASP A 130 3.32 10.96 7.39
CA ASP A 130 2.18 11.75 6.93
C ASP A 130 2.40 12.36 5.53
N SER A 131 3.55 12.10 4.91
CA SER A 131 3.86 12.55 3.55
C SER A 131 4.70 11.51 2.80
N GLN A 132 4.59 11.52 1.46
CA GLN A 132 5.37 10.64 0.58
C GLN A 132 6.86 10.88 0.75
N TRP A 133 7.27 12.15 0.84
CA TRP A 133 8.67 12.51 0.94
C TRP A 133 9.26 12.08 2.29
N ALA A 134 8.51 12.18 3.39
CA ALA A 134 8.96 11.69 4.69
C ALA A 134 9.06 10.15 4.72
N GLN A 135 8.19 9.45 4.00
CA GLN A 135 8.26 8.00 3.85
C GLN A 135 9.50 7.57 3.07
N ALA A 136 9.81 8.24 1.95
CA ALA A 136 10.95 7.90 1.10
C ALA A 136 12.30 7.98 1.83
N LEU A 137 12.39 8.77 2.90
CA LEU A 137 13.61 8.97 3.68
C LEU A 137 13.92 7.84 4.67
N ALA A 138 12.89 7.16 5.20
CA ALA A 138 13.09 6.18 6.27
C ALA A 138 13.92 4.93 5.83
N PRO A 139 13.75 4.38 4.62
CA PRO A 139 14.58 3.27 4.13
C PRO A 139 16.08 3.59 4.09
N LEU A 140 16.44 4.85 3.80
CA LEU A 140 17.83 5.29 3.66
C LEU A 140 18.64 5.02 4.93
N GLU A 141 18.09 5.34 6.11
CA GLU A 141 18.79 5.19 7.40
C GLU A 141 18.50 3.85 8.11
N THR A 142 17.71 2.96 7.49
CA THR A 142 17.30 1.69 8.08
C THR A 142 18.33 0.60 7.81
N SER A 143 18.80 -0.07 8.88
CA SER A 143 19.99 -0.94 8.85
C SER A 143 19.87 -2.25 8.06
N HIS A 144 18.66 -2.64 7.68
CA HIS A 144 18.39 -3.79 6.82
C HIS A 144 17.87 -3.39 5.44
N GLU A 145 17.65 -2.10 5.20
CA GLU A 145 17.20 -1.56 3.91
C GLU A 145 18.42 -0.97 3.19
N HIS A 146 18.54 0.35 3.05
CA HIS A 146 19.68 0.98 2.38
C HIS A 146 20.90 1.16 3.30
N ASN A 147 20.70 1.24 4.63
CA ASN A 147 21.77 1.33 5.63
C ASN A 147 22.84 2.42 5.33
N THR A 148 22.42 3.61 4.92
CA THR A 148 23.28 4.80 4.77
C THR A 148 23.01 5.81 5.90
N ASN A 149 23.57 7.02 5.79
CA ASN A 149 23.39 8.14 6.71
C ASN A 149 23.27 9.48 5.97
N ARG A 150 22.71 10.49 6.62
CA ARG A 150 22.43 11.80 6.00
C ARG A 150 23.67 12.47 5.39
N LEU A 151 24.81 12.39 6.08
CA LEU A 151 26.04 13.02 5.59
C LEU A 151 26.57 12.35 4.32
N GLU A 152 26.48 11.03 4.21
CA GLU A 152 26.81 10.31 2.97
C GLU A 152 25.89 10.69 1.82
N ILE A 153 24.58 10.78 2.06
CA ILE A 153 23.62 11.24 1.03
C ILE A 153 23.97 12.66 0.58
N ALA A 154 24.21 13.59 1.51
CA ALA A 154 24.57 14.96 1.16
C ALA A 154 25.85 15.03 0.32
N ARG A 155 26.86 14.19 0.62
CA ARG A 155 28.08 14.09 -0.18
C ARG A 155 27.87 13.43 -1.53
N LEU A 156 26.96 12.48 -1.65
CA LEU A 156 26.61 11.89 -2.94
C LEU A 156 25.99 12.96 -3.86
N ILE A 157 25.06 13.76 -3.33
CA ILE A 157 24.43 14.84 -4.10
C ILE A 157 25.47 15.91 -4.50
N ASP A 158 26.37 16.28 -3.60
CA ASP A 158 27.44 17.26 -3.86
C ASP A 158 28.51 16.73 -4.82
N GLY A 159 28.90 15.46 -4.68
CA GLY A 159 30.00 14.85 -5.43
C GLY A 159 29.67 14.41 -6.86
N ASP A 160 28.39 14.19 -7.18
CA ASP A 160 27.94 13.87 -8.52
C ASP A 160 27.55 15.15 -9.28
N LYS A 161 28.17 15.40 -10.45
CA LYS A 161 27.95 16.61 -11.23
C LYS A 161 26.49 16.77 -11.66
N TYR A 162 25.84 15.68 -12.09
CA TYR A 162 24.45 15.74 -12.50
C TYR A 162 23.53 16.03 -11.31
N TYR A 163 23.81 15.42 -10.15
CA TYR A 163 23.00 15.62 -8.94
C TYR A 163 23.16 17.02 -8.38
N SER A 164 24.38 17.55 -8.29
CA SER A 164 24.65 18.89 -7.78
C SER A 164 24.02 19.99 -8.65
N GLU A 165 24.13 19.88 -9.98
CA GLU A 165 23.51 20.81 -10.93
C GLU A 165 21.97 20.75 -10.83
N THR A 166 21.40 19.54 -10.83
CA THR A 166 19.94 19.36 -10.77
C THR A 166 19.37 19.80 -9.42
N TYR A 167 20.04 19.46 -8.32
CA TYR A 167 19.69 19.93 -6.99
C TYR A 167 19.68 21.46 -6.93
N SER A 168 20.71 22.11 -7.48
CA SER A 168 20.83 23.57 -7.45
C SER A 168 19.72 24.28 -8.21
N ILE A 169 19.24 23.67 -9.30
CA ILE A 169 18.08 24.18 -10.06
C ILE A 169 16.79 24.06 -9.24
N LEU A 170 16.59 22.95 -8.54
CA LEU A 170 15.34 22.65 -7.85
C LEU A 170 15.23 23.31 -6.47
N PHE A 171 16.31 23.32 -5.70
CA PHE A 171 16.31 23.66 -4.27
C PHE A 171 17.24 24.84 -3.93
N GLY A 172 17.94 25.40 -4.93
CA GLY A 172 18.97 26.40 -4.73
C GLY A 172 20.33 25.79 -4.37
N ASN A 173 21.34 26.66 -4.19
CA ASN A 173 22.73 26.24 -4.04
C ASN A 173 22.93 25.23 -2.91
N LEU A 174 23.71 24.19 -3.20
CA LEU A 174 24.16 23.26 -2.17
C LEU A 174 24.96 23.98 -1.06
N PRO A 175 24.74 23.60 0.21
CA PRO A 175 25.56 24.09 1.30
C PRO A 175 26.96 23.45 1.26
N GLU A 176 27.91 24.06 1.96
CA GLU A 176 29.23 23.44 2.17
C GLU A 176 29.09 22.15 2.99
N ILE A 177 29.34 21.00 2.36
CA ILE A 177 29.23 19.69 3.01
C ILE A 177 30.55 19.33 3.70
N PRO A 178 30.55 19.06 5.02
CA PRO A 178 31.79 18.76 5.74
C PRO A 178 32.42 17.47 5.24
N GLN A 179 33.76 17.42 5.19
CA GLN A 179 34.52 16.21 4.78
C GLN A 179 34.81 15.25 5.95
N SER A 180 34.65 15.72 7.19
CA SER A 180 34.78 14.92 8.42
C SER A 180 33.60 15.25 9.34
N PRO A 181 33.01 14.25 10.05
CA PRO A 181 33.37 12.83 10.11
C PRO A 181 32.97 12.05 8.84
N LYS A 182 33.41 10.78 8.69
CA LYS A 182 33.13 9.98 7.49
C LYS A 182 31.63 9.71 7.24
N GLY A 183 30.83 9.60 8.30
CA GLY A 183 29.37 9.50 8.22
C GLY A 183 28.78 10.08 9.50
N ALA A 184 27.58 10.62 9.40
CA ALA A 184 26.87 11.21 10.53
C ALA A 184 25.36 11.22 10.28
N SER A 185 24.60 10.83 11.31
CA SER A 185 23.14 10.88 11.33
C SER A 185 22.63 10.87 12.78
N PRO A 186 21.47 11.48 13.08
CA PRO A 186 20.81 11.30 14.38
C PRO A 186 20.26 9.87 14.57
N ALA A 187 20.23 9.06 13.51
CA ALA A 187 19.82 7.67 13.51
C ALA A 187 21.01 6.71 13.31
N GLY A 188 20.75 5.41 13.41
CA GLY A 188 21.77 4.37 13.21
C GLY A 188 22.53 3.99 14.49
N ASN A 189 23.77 3.53 14.30
CA ASN A 189 24.63 3.05 15.40
C ASN A 189 25.17 4.19 16.27
N ILE A 190 25.85 3.85 17.36
CA ILE A 190 26.34 4.84 18.32
C ILE A 190 27.44 5.72 17.71
N GLU A 191 28.23 5.18 16.79
CA GLU A 191 29.30 5.90 16.10
C GLU A 191 28.74 7.03 15.22
N LEU A 192 27.68 6.75 14.45
CA LEU A 192 27.00 7.75 13.61
C LEU A 192 26.34 8.85 14.44
N LYS A 193 25.73 8.49 15.58
CA LYS A 193 25.11 9.45 16.49
C LYS A 193 26.13 10.34 17.18
N ASN A 194 27.23 9.77 17.69
CA ASN A 194 28.33 10.55 18.27
C ASN A 194 28.97 11.47 17.23
N ALA A 195 29.13 10.99 15.99
CA ALA A 195 29.62 11.78 14.87
C ALA A 195 28.65 12.93 14.53
N TRP A 196 27.34 12.70 14.56
CA TRP A 196 26.32 13.72 14.40
C TRP A 196 26.37 14.78 15.48
N ASP A 197 26.46 14.37 16.74
CA ASP A 197 26.52 15.27 17.90
C ASP A 197 27.81 16.12 17.93
N SER A 198 28.86 15.71 17.19
CA SER A 198 30.07 16.50 17.01
C SER A 198 29.94 17.66 16.00
N LEU A 199 28.92 17.61 15.13
CA LEU A 199 28.60 18.67 14.18
C LEU A 199 27.85 19.79 14.89
N ASN A 200 28.08 21.04 14.48
CA ASN A 200 27.29 22.15 15.00
C ASN A 200 25.86 22.15 14.44
N GLU A 201 24.94 22.84 15.11
CA GLU A 201 23.51 22.88 14.73
C GLU A 201 23.28 23.32 13.28
N LYS A 202 24.09 24.26 12.78
CA LYS A 202 23.99 24.73 11.38
C LYS A 202 24.36 23.62 10.40
N GLN A 203 25.43 22.85 10.66
CA GLN A 203 25.81 21.72 9.82
C GLN A 203 24.75 20.63 9.86
N GLN A 204 24.26 20.27 11.04
CA GLN A 204 23.18 19.29 11.21
C GLN A 204 21.92 19.69 10.43
N PHE A 205 21.54 20.97 10.50
CA PHE A 205 20.41 21.52 9.76
C PHE A 205 20.61 21.42 8.24
N LEU A 206 21.73 21.92 7.72
CA LEU A 206 22.00 21.94 6.27
C LEU A 206 22.10 20.53 5.67
N ILE A 207 22.74 19.59 6.38
CA ILE A 207 22.79 18.18 5.95
C ILE A 207 21.38 17.58 5.94
N THR A 208 20.56 17.88 6.95
CA THR A 208 19.19 17.38 7.02
C THR A 208 18.28 18.00 5.96
N GLU A 209 18.51 19.26 5.58
CA GLU A 209 17.78 19.93 4.50
C GLU A 209 18.07 19.27 3.14
N VAL A 210 19.33 18.99 2.81
CA VAL A 210 19.70 18.23 1.60
C VAL A 210 19.04 16.86 1.62
N PHE A 211 19.07 16.17 2.75
CA PHE A 211 18.42 14.87 2.93
C PHE A 211 16.90 14.98 2.70
N ALA A 212 16.21 15.97 3.28
CA ALA A 212 14.78 16.19 3.07
C ALA A 212 14.43 16.45 1.60
N ASN A 213 15.25 17.24 0.89
CA ASN A 213 15.07 17.55 -0.51
C ASN A 213 15.23 16.32 -1.43
N VAL A 214 16.10 15.37 -1.09
CA VAL A 214 16.16 14.05 -1.75
C VAL A 214 14.81 13.32 -1.60
N GLY A 215 14.22 13.32 -0.41
CA GLY A 215 12.89 12.76 -0.17
C GLY A 215 11.81 13.44 -1.03
N LYS A 216 11.86 14.77 -1.15
CA LYS A 216 10.91 15.55 -1.96
C LYS A 216 11.00 15.23 -3.45
N ALA A 217 12.21 15.07 -3.98
CA ALA A 217 12.42 14.63 -5.37
C ALA A 217 11.92 13.19 -5.58
N LEU A 218 12.25 12.26 -4.68
CA LEU A 218 11.74 10.87 -4.73
C LEU A 218 10.21 10.84 -4.72
N ALA A 219 9.56 11.67 -3.91
CA ALA A 219 8.11 11.79 -3.88
C ALA A 219 7.53 12.35 -5.19
N ALA A 220 8.17 13.34 -5.82
CA ALA A 220 7.73 13.87 -7.12
C ALA A 220 7.72 12.77 -8.21
N TYR A 221 8.68 11.85 -8.17
CA TYR A 221 8.67 10.64 -9.03
C TYR A 221 7.57 9.65 -8.62
N GLN A 222 7.45 9.31 -7.33
CA GLN A 222 6.45 8.34 -6.87
C GLN A 222 5.01 8.76 -7.20
N ARG A 223 4.74 10.07 -7.28
CA ARG A 223 3.46 10.63 -7.77
C ARG A 223 3.13 10.28 -9.22
N LYS A 224 4.08 9.80 -10.01
CA LYS A 224 3.84 9.32 -11.40
C LYS A 224 3.38 7.87 -11.43
N ILE A 225 3.53 7.13 -10.34
CA ILE A 225 3.19 5.70 -10.24
C ILE A 225 1.69 5.54 -10.00
N MET A 226 0.94 5.47 -11.10
CA MET A 226 -0.52 5.45 -11.09
C MET A 226 -1.13 4.10 -11.49
N PRO A 227 -2.21 3.65 -10.82
CA PRO A 227 -2.94 2.45 -11.22
C PRO A 227 -3.60 2.70 -12.58
N GLY A 228 -3.65 1.68 -13.42
CA GLY A 228 -4.41 1.73 -14.65
C GLY A 228 -5.75 1.04 -14.55
N ARG A 229 -6.54 1.20 -15.61
CA ARG A 229 -7.91 0.67 -15.71
C ARG A 229 -7.89 -0.81 -16.02
N GLY A 230 -8.69 -1.57 -15.28
CA GLY A 230 -8.82 -3.02 -15.42
C GLY A 230 -10.20 -3.45 -15.92
N ARG A 231 -10.43 -4.77 -15.92
CA ARG A 231 -11.71 -5.38 -16.32
C ARG A 231 -12.88 -4.91 -15.46
N PHE A 232 -12.66 -4.70 -14.16
CA PHE A 232 -13.68 -4.13 -13.28
C PHE A 232 -14.11 -2.73 -13.71
N ASP A 233 -13.16 -1.85 -14.06
CA ASP A 233 -13.50 -0.47 -14.44
C ASP A 233 -14.30 -0.43 -15.76
N ASN A 234 -13.91 -1.27 -16.73
CA ASN A 234 -14.62 -1.43 -18.00
C ASN A 234 -16.05 -1.96 -17.79
N TYR A 235 -16.23 -2.92 -16.88
CA TYR A 235 -17.54 -3.43 -16.52
C TYR A 235 -18.44 -2.35 -15.92
N VAL A 236 -17.89 -1.52 -15.02
CA VAL A 236 -18.66 -0.40 -14.44
C VAL A 236 -19.02 0.65 -15.48
N ASP A 237 -18.11 0.97 -16.41
CA ASP A 237 -18.44 1.89 -17.51
C ASP A 237 -19.57 1.34 -18.38
N ALA A 238 -19.62 0.02 -18.62
CA ALA A 238 -20.68 -0.64 -19.40
C ALA A 238 -22.05 -0.64 -18.71
N LEU A 239 -22.12 -0.37 -17.40
CA LEU A 239 -23.37 -0.16 -16.67
C LEU A 239 -23.92 1.27 -16.85
N ASP A 240 -23.14 2.16 -17.49
CA ASP A 240 -23.53 3.52 -17.80
C ASP A 240 -24.03 3.62 -19.25
N GLU A 241 -25.31 3.93 -19.46
CA GLU A 241 -25.90 4.05 -20.81
C GLU A 241 -25.20 5.13 -21.67
N ASP A 242 -24.52 6.09 -21.03
CA ASP A 242 -23.81 7.21 -21.66
C ASP A 242 -22.35 6.90 -22.05
N ARG A 243 -21.84 5.68 -21.80
CA ARG A 243 -20.44 5.31 -22.09
C ARG A 243 -20.34 4.11 -23.02
N ASP A 244 -19.42 4.18 -23.98
CA ASP A 244 -19.12 3.06 -24.88
C ASP A 244 -18.35 1.96 -24.14
N PRO A 245 -18.87 0.74 -24.02
CA PRO A 245 -18.20 -0.34 -23.31
C PRO A 245 -16.94 -0.80 -24.06
N ALA A 246 -15.77 -0.36 -23.59
CA ALA A 246 -14.49 -0.85 -24.08
C ALA A 246 -14.04 -2.08 -23.25
N GLY A 247 -14.12 -3.29 -23.81
CA GLY A 247 -13.41 -4.47 -23.29
C GLY A 247 -14.27 -5.68 -22.88
N GLU A 248 -13.60 -6.74 -22.43
CA GLU A 248 -14.24 -7.99 -22.01
C GLU A 248 -15.09 -7.82 -20.75
N SER A 249 -16.33 -8.32 -20.80
CA SER A 249 -17.25 -8.32 -19.66
C SER A 249 -16.79 -9.25 -18.53
N LEU A 250 -17.28 -8.99 -17.32
CA LEU A 250 -17.10 -9.91 -16.19
C LEU A 250 -17.95 -11.18 -16.40
N THR A 251 -17.40 -12.31 -15.96
CA THR A 251 -18.12 -13.58 -15.90
C THR A 251 -19.21 -13.54 -14.83
N SER A 252 -20.18 -14.46 -14.89
CA SER A 252 -21.25 -14.57 -13.89
C SER A 252 -20.70 -14.80 -12.47
N GLU A 253 -19.59 -15.54 -12.33
CA GLU A 253 -18.95 -15.80 -11.03
C GLU A 253 -18.24 -14.56 -10.48
N GLU A 254 -17.60 -13.75 -11.34
CA GLU A 254 -17.00 -12.47 -10.97
C GLU A 254 -18.07 -11.45 -10.57
N VAL A 255 -19.20 -11.38 -11.29
CA VAL A 255 -20.36 -10.54 -10.94
C VAL A 255 -20.97 -10.98 -9.60
N ALA A 256 -21.11 -12.29 -9.37
CA ALA A 256 -21.58 -12.81 -8.09
C ALA A 256 -20.60 -12.47 -6.94
N GLY A 257 -19.29 -12.52 -7.19
CA GLY A 257 -18.25 -12.07 -6.26
C GLY A 257 -18.35 -10.59 -5.92
N LEU A 258 -18.57 -9.75 -6.92
CA LEU A 258 -18.80 -8.32 -6.74
C LEU A 258 -20.05 -8.05 -5.88
N ALA A 259 -21.13 -8.81 -6.11
CA ALA A 259 -22.35 -8.69 -5.31
C ALA A 259 -22.11 -9.06 -3.83
N LEU A 260 -21.26 -10.05 -3.56
CA LEU A 260 -20.82 -10.37 -2.20
C LEU A 260 -20.00 -9.22 -1.61
N PHE A 261 -19.04 -8.68 -2.35
CA PHE A 261 -18.13 -7.62 -1.92
C PHE A 261 -18.87 -6.35 -1.44
N ILE A 262 -19.88 -5.90 -2.20
CA ILE A 262 -20.68 -4.71 -1.85
C ILE A 262 -21.90 -5.02 -0.96
N GLY A 263 -22.19 -6.31 -0.77
CA GLY A 263 -23.38 -6.79 -0.08
C GLY A 263 -23.01 -7.61 1.16
N LYS A 264 -23.26 -8.92 1.10
CA LYS A 264 -23.16 -9.85 2.24
C LYS A 264 -21.79 -9.81 2.95
N ALA A 265 -20.70 -9.70 2.20
CA ALA A 265 -19.34 -9.71 2.77
C ALA A 265 -18.91 -8.34 3.32
N GLN A 266 -19.63 -7.26 2.97
CA GLN A 266 -19.41 -5.89 3.46
C GLN A 266 -17.98 -5.35 3.26
N CYS A 267 -17.17 -5.92 2.38
CA CYS A 267 -15.78 -5.53 2.13
C CYS A 267 -15.66 -4.05 1.75
N VAL A 268 -16.66 -3.52 1.03
CA VAL A 268 -16.74 -2.12 0.61
C VAL A 268 -16.77 -1.12 1.78
N THR A 269 -17.05 -1.57 3.01
CA THR A 269 -17.08 -0.67 4.18
C THR A 269 -15.71 -0.05 4.45
N CYS A 270 -14.63 -0.80 4.24
CA CYS A 270 -13.25 -0.29 4.35
C CYS A 270 -12.60 -0.13 2.97
N HIS A 271 -12.88 -1.04 2.04
CA HIS A 271 -12.33 -1.03 0.67
C HIS A 271 -13.26 -0.30 -0.30
N ASN A 272 -13.35 1.02 -0.16
CA ASN A 272 -14.21 1.88 -0.97
C ASN A 272 -13.41 2.89 -1.82
N GLY A 273 -14.17 3.65 -2.60
CA GLY A 273 -13.64 4.64 -3.53
C GLY A 273 -12.86 4.02 -4.69
N PRO A 274 -12.32 4.87 -5.57
CA PRO A 274 -11.65 4.43 -6.81
C PRO A 274 -10.42 3.55 -6.58
N LEU A 275 -9.75 3.71 -5.44
CA LEU A 275 -8.58 2.92 -5.04
C LEU A 275 -8.93 1.74 -4.14
N LEU A 276 -10.20 1.49 -3.83
CA LEU A 276 -10.63 0.38 -2.97
C LEU A 276 -9.92 0.39 -1.60
N THR A 277 -9.80 1.58 -1.04
CA THR A 277 -9.31 1.85 0.31
C THR A 277 -9.84 3.20 0.78
N ASN A 278 -10.27 3.25 2.04
CA ASN A 278 -10.57 4.50 2.75
C ASN A 278 -9.33 5.12 3.43
N ASN A 279 -8.15 4.48 3.36
CA ASN A 279 -6.93 4.84 4.08
C ASN A 279 -7.05 4.86 5.63
N GLU A 280 -8.15 4.35 6.18
CA GLU A 280 -8.35 4.25 7.63
C GLU A 280 -7.57 3.07 8.22
N PHE A 281 -7.55 2.99 9.55
CA PHE A 281 -6.84 1.97 10.29
C PHE A 281 -7.82 1.08 11.03
N HIS A 282 -7.68 -0.24 10.85
CA HIS A 282 -8.53 -1.23 11.50
C HIS A 282 -7.74 -2.37 12.10
N ASN A 283 -8.17 -2.86 13.26
CA ASN A 283 -7.66 -4.10 13.82
C ASN A 283 -8.52 -5.28 13.35
N THR A 284 -7.97 -6.08 12.44
CA THR A 284 -8.66 -7.23 11.84
C THR A 284 -8.24 -8.57 12.45
N GLY A 285 -7.50 -8.57 13.56
CA GLY A 285 -7.10 -9.80 14.28
C GLY A 285 -6.05 -10.66 13.57
N VAL A 286 -5.29 -10.11 12.63
CA VAL A 286 -4.17 -10.83 11.99
C VAL A 286 -3.09 -11.12 13.05
N LEU A 287 -2.71 -12.39 13.18
CA LEU A 287 -1.69 -12.83 14.14
C LEU A 287 -0.31 -12.25 13.80
N PRO A 288 0.53 -11.92 14.79
CA PRO A 288 1.89 -11.43 14.55
C PRO A 288 2.73 -12.47 13.82
N ILE A 289 3.78 -11.99 13.15
CA ILE A 289 4.82 -12.85 12.57
C ILE A 289 5.43 -13.70 13.70
N THR A 290 5.64 -14.99 13.45
CA THR A 290 6.20 -15.93 14.44
C THR A 290 7.50 -15.38 15.04
N GLY A 291 7.56 -15.33 16.38
CA GLY A 291 8.71 -14.81 17.12
C GLY A 291 8.74 -13.30 17.31
N GLN A 292 7.75 -12.56 16.80
CA GLN A 292 7.61 -11.12 17.01
C GLN A 292 6.48 -10.82 18.00
N LEU A 293 6.63 -9.72 18.75
CA LEU A 293 5.53 -9.17 19.54
C LEU A 293 4.47 -8.55 18.62
N PRO A 294 3.19 -8.61 18.99
CA PRO A 294 2.14 -7.87 18.30
C PRO A 294 2.48 -6.38 18.16
N SER A 295 2.29 -5.83 16.96
CA SER A 295 2.51 -4.40 16.71
C SER A 295 1.40 -3.58 17.38
N MET A 296 1.76 -2.46 17.99
CA MET A 296 0.79 -1.46 18.46
C MET A 296 0.07 -0.75 17.30
N GLY A 297 0.56 -0.89 16.07
CA GLY A 297 -0.09 -0.37 14.87
C GLY A 297 -0.23 1.15 14.88
N ARG A 298 -1.39 1.65 14.44
CA ARG A 298 -1.71 3.07 14.36
C ARG A 298 -1.54 3.82 15.67
N TYR A 299 -1.76 3.15 16.80
CA TYR A 299 -1.55 3.74 18.12
C TYR A 299 -0.14 4.32 18.28
N ASP A 300 0.91 3.57 17.98
CA ASP A 300 2.27 4.11 18.01
C ASP A 300 2.59 4.93 16.76
N GLY A 301 2.05 4.53 15.61
CA GLY A 301 2.30 5.19 14.32
C GLY A 301 2.01 6.68 14.33
N VAL A 302 0.85 7.12 14.84
CA VAL A 302 0.52 8.55 14.92
C VAL A 302 1.47 9.33 15.82
N ARG A 303 1.99 8.71 16.89
CA ARG A 303 2.97 9.34 17.79
C ARG A 303 4.33 9.48 17.11
N PHE A 304 4.73 8.46 16.36
CA PHE A 304 5.93 8.54 15.52
C PHE A 304 5.80 9.61 14.44
N ALA A 305 4.66 9.71 13.76
CA ALA A 305 4.41 10.76 12.78
C ALA A 305 4.54 12.15 13.41
N ARG A 306 3.95 12.38 14.59
CA ARG A 306 4.05 13.67 15.32
C ARG A 306 5.47 14.00 15.78
N ALA A 307 6.27 13.00 16.13
CA ALA A 307 7.65 13.18 16.58
C ALA A 307 8.66 13.32 15.43
N ASP A 308 8.27 12.94 14.21
CA ASP A 308 9.15 12.95 13.05
C ASP A 308 9.50 14.39 12.64
N PRO A 309 10.79 14.79 12.56
CA PRO A 309 11.17 16.11 12.07
C PRO A 309 10.73 16.39 10.62
N PHE A 310 10.41 15.34 9.85
CA PHE A 310 9.97 15.41 8.46
C PHE A 310 8.44 15.38 8.31
N ASN A 311 7.67 15.55 9.39
CA ASN A 311 6.22 15.64 9.26
C ASN A 311 5.77 16.98 8.67
N CYS A 312 4.48 17.10 8.34
CA CYS A 312 3.87 18.28 7.72
C CYS A 312 4.08 19.57 8.53
N LEU A 313 4.12 19.49 9.86
CA LEU A 313 4.37 20.63 10.76
C LEU A 313 5.86 20.86 11.03
N GLY A 314 6.72 19.98 10.50
CA GLY A 314 8.15 19.96 10.73
C GLY A 314 8.89 21.05 9.96
N LYS A 315 10.12 21.33 10.40
CA LYS A 315 10.95 22.43 9.88
C LYS A 315 11.30 22.29 8.39
N TYR A 316 11.27 21.08 7.85
CA TYR A 316 11.64 20.78 6.47
C TYR A 316 10.43 20.66 5.52
N SER A 317 9.22 20.80 6.06
CA SER A 317 7.97 20.86 5.29
C SER A 317 7.81 22.23 4.65
N ASP A 318 7.24 22.26 3.44
CA ASP A 318 6.87 23.50 2.75
C ASP A 318 5.44 23.98 3.11
N ALA A 319 4.73 23.21 3.95
CA ALA A 319 3.33 23.46 4.27
C ALA A 319 3.16 24.60 5.29
N ASN A 320 2.03 25.29 5.22
CA ASN A 320 1.59 26.12 6.34
C ASN A 320 0.91 25.21 7.38
N PRO A 321 0.94 25.56 8.69
CA PRO A 321 0.28 24.75 9.72
C PRO A 321 -1.20 24.46 9.47
N LYS A 322 -1.92 25.39 8.80
CA LYS A 322 -3.33 25.23 8.41
C LYS A 322 -3.56 24.15 7.34
N ASP A 323 -2.53 23.78 6.60
CA ASP A 323 -2.58 22.77 5.54
C ASP A 323 -2.42 21.35 6.12
N CYS A 324 -1.99 21.24 7.38
CA CYS A 324 -1.65 19.97 8.06
C CYS A 324 -2.79 19.43 8.95
N LEU A 325 -4.05 19.54 8.50
CA LEU A 325 -5.21 19.15 9.30
C LEU A 325 -5.21 17.65 9.64
N GLU A 326 -4.83 16.79 8.69
CA GLU A 326 -4.72 15.34 8.88
C GLU A 326 -3.82 14.99 10.07
N LEU A 327 -2.60 15.55 10.13
CA LEU A 327 -1.67 15.32 11.25
C LEU A 327 -2.18 15.95 12.56
N THR A 328 -2.74 17.16 12.47
CA THR A 328 -3.19 17.93 13.63
C THR A 328 -4.32 17.22 14.37
N PHE A 329 -5.30 16.70 13.63
CA PHE A 329 -6.49 16.05 14.18
C PHE A 329 -6.42 14.52 14.16
N ALA A 330 -5.26 13.93 13.82
CA ALA A 330 -5.04 12.50 13.85
C ALA A 330 -5.37 11.92 15.24
N ASN A 331 -6.21 10.90 15.28
CA ASN A 331 -6.59 10.26 16.52
C ASN A 331 -5.47 9.31 17.03
N ASP A 332 -5.26 9.25 18.34
CA ASP A 332 -4.29 8.38 19.02
C ASP A 332 -4.89 7.59 20.20
N THR A 333 -6.21 7.37 20.16
CA THR A 333 -6.99 6.62 21.16
C THR A 333 -6.67 5.12 21.17
N ASN A 334 -7.05 4.47 22.29
CA ASN A 334 -6.71 3.07 22.58
C ASN A 334 -7.44 2.04 21.68
N ASP A 335 -8.51 2.41 21.01
CA ASP A 335 -9.19 1.59 20.00
C ASP A 335 -8.29 1.32 18.78
N LEU A 336 -7.34 2.21 18.48
CA LEU A 336 -6.36 2.05 17.39
C LEU A 336 -5.19 1.11 17.71
N VAL A 337 -5.20 0.48 18.90
CA VAL A 337 -4.16 -0.49 19.28
C VAL A 337 -4.25 -1.74 18.38
N GLY A 338 -3.15 -2.01 17.68
CA GLY A 338 -3.05 -3.12 16.72
C GLY A 338 -3.66 -2.81 15.35
N ALA A 339 -4.28 -1.64 15.18
CA ALA A 339 -4.91 -1.25 13.93
C ALA A 339 -3.86 -0.99 12.83
N GLN A 340 -4.12 -1.52 11.63
CA GLN A 340 -3.26 -1.34 10.46
C GLN A 340 -4.07 -0.68 9.34
N LYS A 341 -3.38 0.06 8.48
CA LYS A 341 -3.99 0.79 7.36
C LYS A 341 -4.69 -0.18 6.41
N THR A 342 -5.89 0.15 5.98
CA THR A 342 -6.59 -0.54 4.89
C THR A 342 -5.78 -0.37 3.60
N PRO A 343 -5.22 -1.45 3.00
CA PRO A 343 -4.49 -1.33 1.76
C PRO A 343 -5.46 -1.17 0.58
N THR A 344 -4.98 -0.59 -0.53
CA THR A 344 -5.68 -0.66 -1.80
C THR A 344 -5.81 -2.12 -2.25
N LEU A 345 -6.92 -2.45 -2.92
CA LEU A 345 -7.10 -3.75 -3.59
C LEU A 345 -6.80 -3.69 -5.10
N ARG A 346 -6.42 -2.53 -5.63
CA ARG A 346 -5.96 -2.43 -7.03
C ARG A 346 -4.70 -3.29 -7.17
N ASN A 347 -4.66 -4.14 -8.20
CA ASN A 347 -3.57 -5.08 -8.45
C ASN A 347 -3.29 -6.10 -7.32
N ILE A 348 -4.27 -6.39 -6.46
CA ILE A 348 -4.07 -7.28 -5.31
C ILE A 348 -3.59 -8.68 -5.70
N LYS A 349 -3.94 -9.16 -6.89
CA LYS A 349 -3.48 -10.46 -7.40
C LYS A 349 -1.96 -10.52 -7.55
N GLU A 350 -1.32 -9.41 -7.92
CA GLU A 350 0.12 -9.34 -8.19
C GLU A 350 0.97 -9.06 -6.93
N THR A 351 0.35 -8.71 -5.80
CA THR A 351 1.06 -8.18 -4.62
C THR A 351 1.12 -9.17 -3.46
N ALA A 352 1.12 -10.48 -3.74
CA ALA A 352 1.39 -11.49 -2.71
C ALA A 352 2.84 -11.36 -2.19
N PRO A 353 3.12 -11.72 -0.92
CA PRO A 353 2.18 -12.19 0.10
C PRO A 353 1.30 -11.05 0.67
N TYR A 354 0.32 -11.42 1.49
CA TYR A 354 -0.70 -10.51 2.01
C TYR A 354 -0.55 -10.23 3.50
N MET A 355 -1.26 -9.17 3.94
CA MET A 355 -1.22 -8.59 5.29
C MET A 355 0.10 -7.89 5.62
N HIS A 356 0.09 -7.05 6.65
CA HIS A 356 1.19 -6.14 7.01
C HIS A 356 2.56 -6.81 7.26
N GLY A 357 2.56 -8.11 7.55
CA GLY A 357 3.76 -8.92 7.76
C GLY A 357 3.96 -10.03 6.73
N GLY A 358 3.16 -10.11 5.67
CA GLY A 358 3.22 -11.21 4.69
C GLY A 358 2.74 -12.55 5.28
N GLN A 359 1.85 -12.50 6.28
CA GLN A 359 1.41 -13.68 7.04
C GLN A 359 0.61 -14.67 6.19
N LEU A 360 -0.08 -14.19 5.16
CA LEU A 360 -0.96 -15.01 4.33
C LEU A 360 -0.43 -15.06 2.90
N LYS A 361 -0.45 -16.24 2.29
CA LYS A 361 0.19 -16.51 1.00
C LYS A 361 -0.76 -16.40 -0.18
N THR A 362 -2.05 -16.60 0.05
CA THR A 362 -3.08 -16.64 -1.00
C THR A 362 -4.24 -15.70 -0.68
N LEU A 363 -4.92 -15.20 -1.72
CA LEU A 363 -6.16 -14.43 -1.52
C LEU A 363 -7.23 -15.26 -0.84
N LEU A 364 -7.27 -16.57 -1.11
CA LEU A 364 -8.19 -17.48 -0.44
C LEU A 364 -7.95 -17.53 1.08
N GLU A 365 -6.68 -17.54 1.54
CA GLU A 365 -6.36 -17.43 2.97
C GLU A 365 -6.82 -16.09 3.55
N VAL A 366 -6.67 -14.99 2.81
CA VAL A 366 -7.14 -13.66 3.22
C VAL A 366 -8.66 -13.64 3.40
N VAL A 367 -9.44 -14.10 2.42
CA VAL A 367 -10.91 -14.09 2.54
C VAL A 367 -11.41 -15.05 3.61
N ASN A 368 -10.71 -16.17 3.84
CA ASN A 368 -11.02 -17.06 4.96
C ASN A 368 -10.77 -16.39 6.31
N HIS A 369 -9.66 -15.66 6.47
CA HIS A 369 -9.37 -14.89 7.69
C HIS A 369 -10.52 -13.93 8.04
N TYR A 370 -11.04 -13.19 7.05
CA TYR A 370 -12.20 -12.33 7.27
C TYR A 370 -13.50 -13.11 7.49
N ASN A 371 -13.69 -14.26 6.83
CA ASN A 371 -14.87 -15.10 7.02
C ASN A 371 -14.96 -15.68 8.43
N GLU A 372 -13.82 -16.02 9.03
CA GLU A 372 -13.70 -16.50 10.42
C GLU A 372 -13.69 -15.37 11.45
N ALA A 373 -13.06 -14.23 11.13
CA ALA A 373 -12.86 -13.08 11.99
C ALA A 373 -12.33 -13.47 13.40
N PRO A 374 -11.09 -14.01 13.48
CA PRO A 374 -10.54 -14.51 14.74
C PRO A 374 -10.36 -13.40 15.78
N VAL A 375 -10.38 -13.75 17.06
CA VAL A 375 -10.15 -12.78 18.14
C VAL A 375 -8.74 -12.19 18.01
N SER A 376 -8.64 -10.86 18.11
CA SER A 376 -7.35 -10.16 18.10
C SER A 376 -6.57 -10.40 19.40
N LEU A 377 -5.25 -10.54 19.30
CA LEU A 377 -4.36 -10.62 20.47
C LEU A 377 -4.23 -9.30 21.23
N LEU A 378 -4.43 -8.18 20.53
CA LEU A 378 -4.43 -6.83 21.10
C LEU A 378 -5.78 -6.16 20.90
N SER A 379 -6.29 -5.48 21.92
CA SER A 379 -7.58 -4.76 21.84
C SER A 379 -8.73 -5.68 21.40
N HIS A 380 -9.37 -5.40 20.26
CA HIS A 380 -10.49 -6.16 19.71
C HIS A 380 -10.34 -6.32 18.19
N ASN A 381 -11.02 -7.32 17.62
CA ASN A 381 -11.19 -7.42 16.17
C ASN A 381 -12.45 -6.64 15.78
N GLU A 382 -12.32 -5.70 14.83
CA GLU A 382 -13.43 -4.89 14.30
C GLU A 382 -14.26 -5.66 13.26
N SER A 383 -13.68 -6.70 12.66
CA SER A 383 -14.36 -7.58 11.70
C SER A 383 -15.30 -8.56 12.42
N LYS A 384 -16.35 -8.98 11.71
CA LYS A 384 -17.28 -10.02 12.17
C LYS A 384 -17.27 -11.19 11.17
N PRO A 385 -17.55 -12.42 11.64
CA PRO A 385 -17.63 -13.57 10.73
C PRO A 385 -18.65 -13.33 9.62
N LEU A 386 -18.25 -13.60 8.38
CA LEU A 386 -19.06 -13.26 7.19
C LEU A 386 -20.10 -14.33 6.84
N GLY A 387 -19.91 -15.57 7.32
CA GLY A 387 -20.82 -16.69 7.04
C GLY A 387 -20.90 -17.04 5.56
N LEU A 388 -19.79 -16.89 4.83
CA LEU A 388 -19.66 -17.28 3.43
C LEU A 388 -19.34 -18.77 3.32
N SER A 389 -20.00 -19.43 2.37
CA SER A 389 -19.68 -20.79 1.93
C SER A 389 -18.38 -20.82 1.10
N ALA A 390 -17.81 -22.00 0.91
CA ALA A 390 -16.61 -22.18 0.08
C ALA A 390 -16.79 -21.65 -1.35
N ALA A 391 -17.98 -21.83 -1.96
CA ALA A 391 -18.28 -21.32 -3.29
C ALA A 391 -18.38 -19.77 -3.30
N GLU A 392 -18.95 -19.17 -2.27
CA GLU A 392 -18.99 -17.70 -2.13
C GLU A 392 -17.58 -17.10 -1.95
N LEU A 393 -16.70 -17.77 -1.21
CA LEU A 393 -15.31 -17.33 -1.04
C LEU A 393 -14.56 -17.35 -2.38
N GLN A 394 -14.73 -18.40 -3.18
CA GLN A 394 -14.13 -18.49 -4.52
C GLN A 394 -14.66 -17.41 -5.47
N ARG A 395 -15.95 -17.08 -5.40
CA ARG A 395 -16.54 -15.97 -6.16
C ARG A 395 -15.95 -14.62 -5.77
N LEU A 396 -15.81 -14.38 -4.46
CA LEU A 396 -15.19 -13.16 -3.95
C LEU A 396 -13.74 -13.03 -4.44
N GLU A 397 -12.97 -14.11 -4.39
CA GLU A 397 -11.62 -14.16 -4.95
C GLU A 397 -11.61 -13.92 -6.48
N ALA A 398 -12.54 -14.53 -7.23
CA ALA A 398 -12.68 -14.30 -8.66
C ALA A 398 -12.92 -12.81 -8.97
N PHE A 399 -13.80 -12.14 -8.23
CA PHE A 399 -13.99 -10.69 -8.34
C PHE A 399 -12.69 -9.91 -8.06
N MET A 400 -12.00 -10.19 -6.95
CA MET A 400 -10.77 -9.47 -6.61
C MET A 400 -9.68 -9.61 -7.68
N ASN A 401 -9.62 -10.74 -8.39
CA ASN A 401 -8.70 -10.92 -9.52
C ASN A 401 -8.98 -9.98 -10.70
N THR A 402 -10.22 -9.46 -10.84
CA THR A 402 -10.59 -8.49 -11.89
C THR A 402 -10.02 -7.09 -11.66
N LEU A 403 -9.48 -6.83 -10.46
CA LEU A 403 -8.85 -5.58 -10.06
C LEU A 403 -7.39 -5.46 -10.56
N SER A 404 -6.92 -6.49 -11.26
CA SER A 404 -5.62 -6.51 -11.94
C SER A 404 -5.69 -5.67 -13.21
N ALA A 405 -4.73 -4.76 -13.36
CA ALA A 405 -4.66 -3.85 -14.50
C ALA A 405 -3.19 -3.51 -14.83
N PRO A 406 -2.88 -3.15 -16.09
CA PRO A 406 -1.62 -2.48 -16.38
C PRO A 406 -1.55 -1.14 -15.63
N LEU A 407 -0.36 -0.59 -15.45
CA LEU A 407 -0.20 0.74 -14.85
C LEU A 407 -0.60 1.82 -15.86
N ALA A 408 -1.20 2.92 -15.38
CA ALA A 408 -1.40 4.14 -16.18
C ALA A 408 -0.14 5.03 -16.21
N THR A 409 0.94 4.55 -15.60
CA THR A 409 2.24 5.21 -15.52
C THR A 409 2.90 5.22 -16.90
N GLU A 410 3.43 6.36 -17.36
CA GLU A 410 4.14 6.42 -18.64
C GLU A 410 5.37 5.48 -18.64
N GLU A 411 5.61 4.81 -19.77
CA GLU A 411 6.68 3.81 -19.95
C GLU A 411 8.07 4.31 -19.51
N LYS A 412 8.37 5.60 -19.73
CA LYS A 412 9.66 6.20 -19.34
C LYS A 412 9.92 6.18 -17.83
N TRP A 413 8.86 6.13 -17.01
CA TRP A 413 8.96 6.07 -15.55
C TRP A 413 9.05 4.63 -15.02
N LEU A 414 8.88 3.64 -15.89
CA LEU A 414 8.90 2.22 -15.52
C LEU A 414 10.26 1.56 -15.78
N ASN A 415 11.16 2.26 -16.44
CA ASN A 415 12.46 1.75 -16.86
C ASN A 415 13.57 2.63 -16.26
N PRO A 416 14.71 2.05 -15.83
CA PRO A 416 15.85 2.84 -15.36
C PRO A 416 16.23 3.94 -16.38
N PRO A 417 16.50 5.17 -15.92
CA PRO A 417 16.81 6.30 -16.81
C PRO A 417 18.18 6.22 -17.50
#